data_AF-A0A6I1KKA1-F1
#
_entry.id   AF-A0A6I1KKA1-F1
#
_cell.length_a   1.000
_cell.length_b   1.000
_cell.length_c   1.000
_cell.angle_alpha   90.00
_cell.angle_beta   90.00
_cell.angle_gamma   90.00
#
_symmetry.space_group_name_H-M   'P 1'
#
loop_
_entity.id
_entity.type
_entity.pdbx_description
1 polymer ?
#
loop_
_entity_poly.entity_id
_entity_poly.type
_entity_poly.pdbx_seq_one_letter_code
_entity_poly.pdbx_strand_id
1 'polypeptide(L)'
;MSENPPYKKLRPSGGYRSLRSFRTTTIIYDATVSFCERFIDKRSRLVDQMVQAARSGRQNIAEGSRASATSSQTELRLVNVARASLDELLLDYEDFLRQRGKRQWTKDDPEAKAVRAVRKVFHHRSDPSDRTDLTDDSTPYAAWLQHPDPAVAANALICLIHQANYLLDQQIAGLERSFVNEGGYSEQLAAARVQKRSGGYHRSDQTDPSDAKQLPACQLCGKPMVLRTAKQGKNAGLQFLGCSGYPGCKGTIKV
;
A
#
# COMPACT_ATOMS: atom_id res chain seq x y z
N MET A 1 25.51 7.89 -25.11
CA MET A 1 24.22 8.09 -24.41
C MET A 1 24.33 7.34 -23.09
N SER A 2 24.66 8.03 -21.99
CA SER A 2 24.71 7.39 -20.67
C SER A 2 23.29 7.09 -20.21
N GLU A 3 22.94 5.81 -20.12
CA GLU A 3 21.71 5.35 -19.49
C GLU A 3 21.74 5.77 -18.02
N ASN A 4 20.80 6.64 -17.62
CA ASN A 4 20.56 6.89 -16.21
C ASN A 4 20.16 5.56 -15.54
N PRO A 5 20.74 5.20 -14.38
CA PRO A 5 20.36 3.99 -13.68
C PRO A 5 18.86 4.03 -13.35
N PRO A 6 18.16 2.88 -13.40
CA PRO A 6 16.71 2.84 -13.21
C PRO A 6 16.34 3.45 -11.85
N TYR A 7 15.40 4.39 -11.86
CA TYR A 7 14.90 5.05 -10.67
C TYR A 7 14.34 4.01 -9.68
N LYS A 8 15.08 3.75 -8.60
CA LYS A 8 14.63 2.83 -7.54
C LYS A 8 13.54 3.51 -6.73
N LYS A 9 12.30 3.04 -6.88
CA LYS A 9 11.16 3.49 -6.05
C LYS A 9 11.44 3.19 -4.58
N LEU A 10 11.00 4.10 -3.70
CA LEU A 10 11.13 3.94 -2.25
C LEU A 10 10.31 2.76 -1.72
N ARG A 11 9.12 2.53 -2.27
CA ARG A 11 8.25 1.39 -1.94
C ARG A 11 7.95 0.56 -3.19
N PRO A 12 7.90 -0.78 -3.08
CA PRO A 12 7.43 -1.65 -4.16
C PRO A 12 5.93 -1.43 -4.43
N SER A 13 5.50 -1.66 -5.67
CA SER A 13 4.09 -1.50 -6.09
C SER A 13 3.73 -2.42 -7.25
N GLY A 14 2.45 -2.77 -7.37
CA GLY A 14 1.89 -3.43 -8.55
C GLY A 14 2.06 -4.95 -8.60
N GLY A 15 2.63 -5.56 -7.55
CA GLY A 15 2.79 -7.01 -7.41
C GLY A 15 1.51 -7.76 -7.01
N TYR A 16 0.32 -7.16 -7.16
CA TYR A 16 -0.92 -7.73 -6.63
C TYR A 16 -1.28 -9.11 -7.20
N ARG A 17 -0.84 -9.46 -8.41
CA ARG A 17 -1.14 -10.76 -9.04
C ARG A 17 -0.58 -11.96 -8.28
N SER A 18 0.45 -11.76 -7.44
CA SER A 18 0.98 -12.81 -6.56
C SER A 18 0.33 -12.82 -5.18
N LEU A 19 -0.51 -11.82 -4.85
CA LEU A 19 -1.21 -11.79 -3.58
C LEU A 19 -2.25 -12.90 -3.52
N ARG A 20 -2.20 -13.65 -2.42
CA ARG A 20 -3.18 -14.71 -2.13
C ARG A 20 -4.60 -14.14 -2.01
N SER A 21 -4.74 -12.95 -1.43
CA SER A 21 -6.02 -12.23 -1.37
C SER A 21 -6.55 -11.96 -2.78
N PHE A 22 -5.73 -11.39 -3.66
CA PHE A 22 -6.13 -11.10 -5.04
C PHE A 22 -6.58 -12.35 -5.81
N ARG A 23 -5.79 -13.43 -5.77
CA ARG A 23 -6.12 -14.68 -6.48
C ARG A 23 -7.42 -15.32 -5.98
N THR A 24 -7.59 -15.41 -4.66
CA THR A 24 -8.84 -15.94 -4.07
C THR A 24 -10.04 -15.07 -4.46
N THR A 25 -9.90 -13.74 -4.44
CA THR A 25 -10.98 -12.83 -4.86
C THR A 25 -11.25 -12.88 -6.37
N THR A 26 -10.28 -13.21 -7.21
CA THR A 26 -10.53 -13.51 -8.64
C THR A 26 -11.45 -14.71 -8.80
N ILE A 27 -11.16 -15.82 -8.11
CA ILE A 27 -12.02 -17.02 -8.15
C ILE A 27 -13.44 -16.68 -7.68
N ILE A 28 -13.57 -15.92 -6.59
CA ILE A 28 -14.88 -15.46 -6.08
C ILE A 28 -15.60 -14.64 -7.14
N TYR A 29 -14.93 -13.69 -7.79
CA TYR A 29 -15.54 -12.85 -8.82
C TYR A 29 -16.08 -13.67 -10.00
N ASP A 30 -15.26 -14.53 -10.57
CA ASP A 30 -15.65 -15.33 -11.74
C ASP A 30 -16.77 -16.32 -11.38
N ALA A 31 -16.69 -16.95 -10.20
CA ALA A 31 -17.73 -17.84 -9.70
C ALA A 31 -19.02 -17.10 -9.33
N THR A 32 -18.95 -15.85 -8.88
CA THR A 32 -20.14 -15.01 -8.61
C THR A 32 -20.87 -14.69 -9.90
N VAL A 33 -20.15 -14.33 -10.97
CA VAL A 33 -20.74 -14.12 -12.30
C VAL A 33 -21.45 -15.38 -12.76
N SER A 34 -20.77 -16.53 -12.75
CA SER A 34 -21.36 -17.81 -13.16
C SER A 34 -22.56 -18.22 -12.29
N PHE A 35 -22.49 -17.99 -10.98
CA PHE A 35 -23.59 -18.26 -10.05
C PHE A 35 -24.82 -17.43 -10.39
N CYS A 36 -24.66 -16.13 -10.61
CA CYS A 36 -25.76 -15.22 -10.93
C CYS A 36 -26.40 -15.59 -12.28
N GLU A 37 -25.60 -15.91 -13.29
CA GLU A 37 -26.10 -16.34 -14.60
C GLU A 37 -26.96 -17.60 -14.55
N ARG A 38 -26.66 -18.51 -13.61
CA ARG A 38 -27.30 -19.82 -13.49
C ARG A 38 -28.51 -19.84 -12.56
N PHE A 39 -28.47 -19.07 -11.48
CA PHE A 39 -29.38 -19.27 -10.34
C PHE A 39 -30.18 -18.03 -9.93
N ILE A 40 -29.94 -16.88 -10.56
CA ILE A 40 -30.66 -15.65 -10.29
C ILE A 40 -31.34 -15.18 -11.58
N ASP A 41 -32.55 -14.65 -11.46
CA ASP A 41 -33.23 -14.02 -12.59
C ASP A 41 -32.35 -12.86 -13.12
N LYS A 42 -32.05 -12.89 -14.42
CA LYS A 42 -31.19 -11.91 -15.10
C LYS A 42 -31.72 -10.48 -15.04
N ARG A 43 -33.01 -10.29 -14.75
CA ARG A 43 -33.65 -8.97 -14.57
C ARG A 43 -33.58 -8.48 -13.13
N SER A 44 -33.15 -9.32 -12.19
CA SER A 44 -33.03 -8.94 -10.79
C SER A 44 -31.85 -8.01 -10.58
N ARG A 45 -32.10 -6.88 -9.90
CA ARG A 45 -31.05 -5.94 -9.47
C ARG A 45 -30.00 -6.60 -8.56
N LEU A 46 -30.36 -7.73 -7.93
CA LEU A 46 -29.45 -8.53 -7.12
C LEU A 46 -28.22 -9.01 -7.93
N VAL A 47 -28.38 -9.32 -9.22
CA VAL A 47 -27.26 -9.73 -10.09
C VAL A 47 -26.20 -8.64 -10.14
N ASP A 48 -26.63 -7.40 -10.40
CA ASP A 48 -25.71 -6.25 -10.49
C ASP A 48 -25.03 -5.98 -9.14
N GLN A 49 -25.77 -6.09 -8.03
CA GLN A 49 -25.24 -5.88 -6.68
C GLN A 49 -24.15 -6.90 -6.35
N MET A 50 -24.43 -8.19 -6.50
CA MET A 50 -23.48 -9.26 -6.20
C MET A 50 -22.24 -9.18 -7.10
N VAL A 51 -22.43 -9.02 -8.41
CA VAL A 51 -21.31 -8.94 -9.36
C VAL A 51 -20.45 -7.70 -9.10
N GLN A 52 -21.04 -6.55 -8.78
CA GLN A 52 -20.29 -5.33 -8.44
C GLN A 52 -19.55 -5.46 -7.10
N ALA A 53 -20.16 -6.04 -6.08
CA ALA A 53 -19.50 -6.29 -4.80
C ALA A 53 -18.26 -7.19 -4.98
N ALA A 54 -18.41 -8.30 -5.71
CA ALA A 54 -17.31 -9.20 -6.04
C ALA A 54 -16.20 -8.50 -6.87
N ARG A 55 -16.59 -7.71 -7.88
CA ARG A 55 -15.67 -6.93 -8.72
C ARG A 55 -14.90 -5.90 -7.90
N SER A 56 -15.61 -5.15 -7.06
CA SER A 56 -15.05 -4.13 -6.17
C SER A 56 -14.02 -4.73 -5.22
N GLY A 57 -14.34 -5.88 -4.61
CA GLY A 57 -13.41 -6.65 -3.77
C GLY A 57 -12.08 -6.91 -4.48
N ARG A 58 -12.13 -7.40 -5.72
CA ARG A 58 -10.93 -7.71 -6.52
C ARG A 58 -10.16 -6.45 -6.94
N GLN A 59 -10.87 -5.42 -7.41
CA GLN A 59 -10.25 -4.23 -7.99
C GLN A 59 -9.53 -3.39 -6.96
N ASN A 60 -10.14 -3.18 -5.80
CA ASN A 60 -9.55 -2.38 -4.74
C ASN A 60 -8.22 -2.98 -4.22
N ILE A 61 -8.05 -4.31 -4.25
CA ILE A 61 -6.75 -4.95 -3.96
C ILE A 61 -5.69 -4.55 -4.98
N ALA A 62 -6.03 -4.60 -6.28
CA ALA A 62 -5.10 -4.26 -7.35
C ALA A 62 -4.76 -2.76 -7.35
N GLU A 63 -5.76 -1.90 -7.15
CA GLU A 63 -5.60 -0.46 -7.07
C GLU A 63 -4.78 -0.05 -5.85
N GLY A 64 -5.08 -0.62 -4.67
CA GLY A 64 -4.31 -0.42 -3.44
C GLY A 64 -2.83 -0.77 -3.61
N SER A 65 -2.55 -1.94 -4.20
CA SER A 65 -1.18 -2.37 -4.49
C SER A 65 -0.45 -1.49 -5.51
N ARG A 66 -1.16 -0.84 -6.44
CA ARG A 66 -0.54 0.13 -7.36
C ARG A 66 -0.30 1.47 -6.67
N ALA A 67 -1.22 1.90 -5.80
CA ALA A 67 -1.12 3.13 -5.02
C ALA A 67 -0.03 3.06 -3.93
N SER A 68 0.41 1.87 -3.51
CA SER A 68 1.44 1.68 -2.47
C SER A 68 2.74 2.45 -2.72
N ALA A 69 3.11 2.66 -3.99
CA ALA A 69 4.30 3.41 -4.38
C ALA A 69 4.18 4.92 -4.13
N THR A 70 2.96 5.45 -3.97
CA THR A 70 2.71 6.89 -3.87
C THR A 70 1.90 7.29 -2.64
N SER A 71 1.18 6.36 -2.00
CA SER A 71 0.40 6.63 -0.79
C SER A 71 0.08 5.35 0.00
N SER A 72 0.74 5.20 1.16
CA SER A 72 0.42 4.12 2.12
C SER A 72 -1.01 4.22 2.66
N GLN A 73 -1.52 5.44 2.83
CA GLN A 73 -2.88 5.66 3.33
C GLN A 73 -3.94 5.23 2.31
N THR A 74 -3.72 5.53 1.03
CA THR A 74 -4.61 5.11 -0.06
C THR A 74 -4.59 3.59 -0.21
N GLU A 75 -3.41 2.97 -0.14
CA GLU A 75 -3.27 1.51 -0.13
C GLU A 75 -4.13 0.87 0.97
N LEU A 76 -3.96 1.32 2.23
CA LEU A 76 -4.73 0.81 3.37
C LEU A 76 -6.24 0.99 3.19
N ARG A 77 -6.67 2.18 2.75
CA ARG A 77 -8.09 2.47 2.51
C ARG A 77 -8.69 1.55 1.45
N LEU A 78 -8.01 1.36 0.32
CA LEU A 78 -8.51 0.50 -0.75
C LEU A 78 -8.59 -0.96 -0.31
N VAL A 79 -7.58 -1.48 0.42
CA VAL A 79 -7.67 -2.85 0.97
C VAL A 79 -8.84 -2.99 1.96
N ASN A 80 -9.14 -1.96 2.75
CA ASN A 80 -10.34 -1.93 3.61
C ASN A 80 -11.65 -1.92 2.79
N VAL A 81 -11.72 -1.16 1.69
CA VAL A 81 -12.89 -1.19 0.79
C VAL A 81 -13.06 -2.58 0.19
N ALA A 82 -11.96 -3.24 -0.23
CA ALA A 82 -12.03 -4.60 -0.73
C ALA A 82 -12.63 -5.57 0.30
N ARG A 83 -12.22 -5.43 1.56
CA ARG A 83 -12.72 -6.23 2.69
C ARG A 83 -14.21 -6.01 2.94
N ALA A 84 -14.67 -4.76 2.88
CA ALA A 84 -16.07 -4.40 3.05
C ALA A 84 -16.95 -4.93 1.89
N SER A 85 -16.50 -4.79 0.64
CA SER A 85 -17.24 -5.31 -0.52
C SER A 85 -17.43 -6.82 -0.49
N LEU A 86 -16.49 -7.57 0.12
CA LEU A 86 -16.65 -9.01 0.30
C LEU A 86 -17.61 -9.37 1.45
N ASP A 87 -17.77 -8.52 2.47
CA ASP A 87 -18.83 -8.70 3.47
C ASP A 87 -20.22 -8.41 2.90
N GLU A 88 -20.35 -7.41 2.02
CA GLU A 88 -21.59 -7.18 1.29
C GLU A 88 -21.98 -8.42 0.47
N LEU A 89 -21.03 -8.96 -0.29
CA LEU A 89 -21.24 -10.18 -1.07
C LEU A 89 -21.54 -11.40 -0.19
N LEU A 90 -20.90 -11.51 0.99
CA LEU A 90 -21.18 -12.57 1.96
C LEU A 90 -22.66 -12.54 2.35
N LEU A 91 -23.16 -11.38 2.75
CA LEU A 91 -24.55 -11.20 3.15
C LEU A 91 -25.51 -11.55 2.01
N ASP A 92 -25.19 -11.19 0.76
CA ASP A 92 -26.00 -11.55 -0.40
C ASP A 92 -26.15 -13.08 -0.56
N TYR A 93 -25.08 -13.85 -0.34
CA TYR A 93 -25.14 -15.32 -0.39
C TYR A 93 -25.91 -15.92 0.79
N GLU A 94 -25.73 -15.39 1.99
CA GLU A 94 -26.46 -15.82 3.19
C GLU A 94 -27.96 -15.55 3.02
N ASP A 95 -28.32 -14.38 2.50
CA ASP A 95 -29.69 -14.02 2.17
C ASP A 95 -30.26 -14.89 1.05
N PHE A 96 -29.48 -15.18 0.00
CA PHE A 96 -29.89 -16.09 -1.06
C PHE A 96 -30.31 -17.46 -0.49
N LEU A 97 -29.51 -18.03 0.43
CA LEU A 97 -29.79 -19.31 1.07
C LEU A 97 -31.02 -19.22 1.96
N ARG A 98 -31.04 -18.23 2.86
CA ARG A 98 -32.11 -18.02 3.85
C ARG A 98 -33.48 -17.81 3.19
N GLN A 99 -33.55 -16.93 2.19
CA GLN A 99 -34.81 -16.60 1.50
C GLN A 99 -35.37 -17.78 0.69
N ARG A 100 -34.53 -18.76 0.33
CA ARG A 100 -34.92 -19.95 -0.44
C ARG A 100 -35.04 -21.21 0.41
N GLY A 101 -34.97 -21.10 1.74
CA GLY A 101 -35.04 -22.24 2.66
C GLY A 101 -33.91 -23.25 2.48
N LYS A 102 -32.75 -22.82 1.99
CA LYS A 102 -31.58 -23.66 1.74
C LYS A 102 -30.68 -23.63 2.97
N ARG A 103 -30.13 -24.80 3.36
CA ARG A 103 -29.23 -24.91 4.51
C ARG A 103 -27.90 -24.18 4.24
N GLN A 104 -27.47 -23.35 5.18
CA GLN A 104 -26.11 -22.82 5.24
C GLN A 104 -25.20 -23.82 5.98
N TRP A 105 -24.01 -24.07 5.43
CA TRP A 105 -23.01 -24.93 6.06
C TRP A 105 -22.41 -24.23 7.27
N THR A 106 -22.21 -25.00 8.34
CA THR A 106 -21.42 -24.54 9.48
C THR A 106 -19.93 -24.66 9.17
N LYS A 107 -19.08 -23.99 9.96
CA LYS A 107 -17.63 -24.11 9.83
C LYS A 107 -17.10 -25.54 10.05
N ASP A 108 -17.89 -26.38 10.72
CA ASP A 108 -17.51 -27.72 11.13
C ASP A 108 -18.03 -28.82 10.20
N ASP A 109 -18.91 -28.46 9.26
CA ASP A 109 -19.47 -29.37 8.26
C ASP A 109 -18.35 -29.94 7.36
N PRO A 110 -18.41 -31.24 6.99
CA PRO A 110 -17.39 -31.87 6.15
C PRO A 110 -17.14 -31.16 4.82
N GLU A 111 -18.19 -30.67 4.17
CA GLU A 111 -18.14 -29.97 2.89
C GLU A 111 -17.41 -28.63 3.02
N ALA A 112 -17.72 -27.87 4.08
CA ALA A 112 -17.03 -26.62 4.37
C ALA A 112 -15.54 -26.85 4.67
N LYS A 113 -15.21 -27.91 5.41
CA LYS A 113 -13.82 -28.32 5.67
C LYS A 113 -13.11 -28.72 4.38
N ALA A 114 -13.78 -29.45 3.48
CA ALA A 114 -13.21 -29.90 2.22
C ALA A 114 -12.85 -28.70 1.32
N VAL A 115 -13.77 -27.74 1.13
CA VAL A 115 -13.50 -26.50 0.37
C VAL A 115 -12.30 -25.76 0.97
N ARG A 116 -12.27 -25.61 2.30
CA ARG A 116 -11.17 -24.90 2.98
C ARG A 116 -9.82 -25.63 2.89
N ALA A 117 -9.84 -26.94 2.76
CA ALA A 117 -8.63 -27.77 2.68
C ALA A 117 -7.94 -27.70 1.31
N VAL A 118 -8.67 -27.41 0.22
CA VAL A 118 -8.13 -27.31 -1.14
C VAL A 118 -6.84 -26.50 -1.16
N ARG A 119 -6.88 -25.26 -0.65
CA ARG A 119 -5.70 -24.39 -0.64
C ARG A 119 -4.50 -24.94 0.14
N LYS A 120 -4.71 -25.71 1.21
CA LYS A 120 -3.61 -26.32 1.97
C LYS A 120 -2.88 -27.37 1.13
N VAL A 121 -3.62 -28.14 0.34
CA VAL A 121 -3.08 -29.22 -0.51
C VAL A 121 -2.29 -28.66 -1.68
N PHE A 122 -2.80 -27.61 -2.34
CA PHE A 122 -2.10 -26.99 -3.48
C PHE A 122 -0.82 -26.24 -3.06
N HIS A 123 -0.80 -25.63 -1.87
CA HIS A 123 0.41 -24.95 -1.35
C HIS A 123 1.56 -25.90 -0.98
N HIS A 124 1.28 -27.16 -0.67
CA HIS A 124 2.33 -28.16 -0.40
C HIS A 124 2.95 -28.75 -1.68
N ARG A 125 2.28 -28.60 -2.83
CA ARG A 125 2.74 -29.14 -4.12
C ARG A 125 3.51 -28.13 -4.98
N SER A 126 3.40 -26.83 -4.69
CA SER A 126 4.10 -25.80 -5.45
C SER A 126 5.54 -25.65 -4.98
N ASP A 127 6.48 -26.13 -5.79
CA ASP A 127 7.89 -25.78 -5.72
C ASP A 127 8.02 -24.24 -5.76
N PRO A 128 8.66 -23.59 -4.77
CA PRO A 128 8.85 -22.14 -4.73
C PRO A 128 9.57 -21.55 -5.96
N SER A 129 10.24 -22.39 -6.77
CA SER A 129 10.99 -21.97 -7.95
C SER A 129 10.18 -22.00 -9.25
N ASP A 130 9.04 -22.69 -9.29
CA ASP A 130 8.18 -22.76 -10.46
C ASP A 130 7.19 -21.57 -10.49
N ARG A 131 7.61 -20.49 -11.16
CA ARG A 131 6.78 -19.29 -11.37
C ARG A 131 5.82 -19.43 -12.56
N THR A 132 5.84 -20.56 -13.25
CA THR A 132 5.00 -20.81 -14.42
C THR A 132 3.69 -21.51 -14.13
N ASP A 133 3.49 -21.95 -12.88
CA ASP A 133 2.22 -22.54 -12.44
C ASP A 133 1.59 -21.73 -11.28
N LEU A 134 0.28 -21.88 -11.07
CA LEU A 134 -0.59 -21.16 -10.10
C LEU A 134 -1.37 -19.95 -10.62
N THR A 135 -1.85 -20.09 -11.86
CA THR A 135 -3.27 -20.16 -12.18
C THR A 135 -4.29 -19.41 -11.29
N ASP A 136 -5.05 -18.50 -11.92
CA ASP A 136 -6.44 -18.15 -11.56
C ASP A 136 -7.40 -19.37 -11.78
N ASP A 137 -6.95 -20.59 -11.47
CA ASP A 137 -7.64 -21.83 -11.81
C ASP A 137 -8.63 -22.21 -10.70
N SER A 138 -9.91 -22.10 -11.06
CA SER A 138 -11.02 -22.54 -10.24
C SER A 138 -11.27 -24.05 -10.32
N THR A 139 -10.53 -24.79 -11.17
CA THR A 139 -10.66 -26.25 -11.34
C THR A 139 -10.65 -27.03 -10.03
N PRO A 140 -9.78 -26.73 -9.04
CA PRO A 140 -9.81 -27.42 -7.75
C PRO A 140 -11.13 -27.28 -6.99
N TYR A 141 -11.90 -26.23 -7.28
CA TYR A 141 -13.18 -25.93 -6.66
C TYR A 141 -14.38 -26.29 -7.54
N ALA A 142 -14.14 -26.78 -8.78
CA ALA A 142 -15.19 -27.00 -9.77
C ALA A 142 -16.32 -27.91 -9.27
N ALA A 143 -15.98 -28.94 -8.48
CA ALA A 143 -16.95 -29.86 -7.89
C ALA A 143 -18.03 -29.16 -7.04
N TRP A 144 -17.70 -28.01 -6.43
CA TRP A 144 -18.65 -27.21 -5.66
C TRP A 144 -19.20 -26.02 -6.44
N LEU A 145 -18.33 -25.25 -7.13
CA LEU A 145 -18.73 -24.01 -7.80
C LEU A 145 -19.61 -24.26 -9.04
N GLN A 146 -19.39 -25.37 -9.74
CA GLN A 146 -20.17 -25.77 -10.91
C GLN A 146 -21.31 -26.73 -10.55
N HIS A 147 -21.51 -27.02 -9.26
CA HIS A 147 -22.54 -27.96 -8.81
C HIS A 147 -23.95 -27.52 -9.26
N PRO A 148 -24.84 -28.43 -9.68
CA PRO A 148 -26.18 -28.07 -10.15
C PRO A 148 -27.11 -27.54 -9.05
N ASP A 149 -26.93 -27.95 -7.79
CA ASP A 149 -27.65 -27.37 -6.66
C ASP A 149 -27.05 -26.01 -6.26
N PRO A 150 -27.80 -24.90 -6.33
CA PRO A 150 -27.32 -23.60 -5.92
C PRO A 150 -26.92 -23.52 -4.44
N ALA A 151 -27.46 -24.40 -3.56
CA ALA A 151 -27.05 -24.43 -2.15
C ALA A 151 -25.56 -24.74 -2.00
N VAL A 152 -25.07 -25.73 -2.76
CA VAL A 152 -23.68 -26.19 -2.70
C VAL A 152 -22.74 -25.10 -3.21
N ALA A 153 -23.08 -24.48 -4.34
CA ALA A 153 -22.29 -23.41 -4.92
C ALA A 153 -22.23 -22.18 -4.00
N ALA A 154 -23.38 -21.72 -3.47
CA ALA A 154 -23.44 -20.58 -2.56
C ALA A 154 -22.64 -20.82 -1.27
N ASN A 155 -22.75 -22.00 -0.65
CA ASN A 155 -21.99 -22.31 0.55
C ASN A 155 -20.48 -22.41 0.31
N ALA A 156 -20.07 -22.92 -0.86
CA ALA A 156 -18.65 -22.91 -1.24
C ALA A 156 -18.12 -21.49 -1.46
N LEU A 157 -18.90 -20.61 -2.08
CA LEU A 157 -18.60 -19.19 -2.21
C LEU A 157 -18.48 -18.49 -0.85
N ILE A 158 -19.39 -18.76 0.09
CA ILE A 158 -19.28 -18.27 1.48
C ILE A 158 -17.95 -18.72 2.12
N CYS A 159 -17.55 -19.98 1.95
CA CYS A 159 -16.28 -20.47 2.46
C CYS A 159 -15.07 -19.72 1.85
N LEU A 160 -15.07 -19.50 0.54
CA LEU A 160 -14.03 -18.75 -0.16
C LEU A 160 -13.99 -17.29 0.30
N ILE A 161 -15.14 -16.64 0.49
CA ILE A 161 -15.24 -15.26 0.97
C ILE A 161 -14.65 -15.14 2.37
N HIS A 162 -14.97 -16.05 3.29
CA HIS A 162 -14.33 -16.06 4.61
C HIS A 162 -12.81 -16.22 4.53
N GLN A 163 -12.31 -17.07 3.62
CA GLN A 163 -10.87 -17.21 3.41
C GLN A 163 -10.24 -15.94 2.84
N ALA A 164 -10.90 -15.27 1.89
CA ALA A 164 -10.45 -14.01 1.33
C ALA A 164 -10.42 -12.90 2.40
N ASN A 165 -11.49 -12.79 3.19
CA ASN A 165 -11.60 -11.84 4.30
C ASN A 165 -10.49 -12.04 5.32
N TYR A 166 -10.20 -13.28 5.72
CA TYR A 166 -9.06 -13.56 6.61
C TYR A 166 -7.72 -13.07 6.02
N LEU A 167 -7.49 -13.24 4.72
CA LEU A 167 -6.25 -12.77 4.08
C LEU A 167 -6.17 -11.24 4.03
N LEU A 168 -7.31 -10.59 3.77
CA LEU A 168 -7.42 -9.15 3.75
C LEU A 168 -7.18 -8.59 5.16
N ASP A 169 -7.75 -9.19 6.20
CA ASP A 169 -7.52 -8.80 7.60
C ASP A 169 -6.03 -8.89 7.96
N GLN A 170 -5.35 -9.99 7.55
CA GLN A 170 -3.90 -10.13 7.75
C GLN A 170 -3.09 -9.10 6.94
N GLN A 171 -3.54 -8.76 5.73
CA GLN A 171 -2.91 -7.75 4.89
C GLN A 171 -3.06 -6.35 5.49
N ILE A 172 -4.26 -5.98 5.96
CA ILE A 172 -4.57 -4.73 6.65
C ILE A 172 -3.69 -4.60 7.90
N ALA A 173 -3.70 -5.61 8.77
CA ALA A 173 -2.88 -5.62 9.98
C ALA A 173 -1.37 -5.54 9.67
N GLY A 174 -0.93 -6.09 8.54
CA GLY A 174 0.45 -5.96 8.06
C GLY A 174 0.78 -4.53 7.62
N LEU A 175 -0.10 -3.91 6.83
CA LEU A 175 0.05 -2.53 6.37
C LEU A 175 0.04 -1.54 7.55
N GLU A 176 -0.82 -1.74 8.54
CA GLU A 176 -0.88 -0.92 9.76
C GLU A 176 0.42 -1.03 10.57
N ARG A 177 0.93 -2.26 10.76
CA ARG A 177 2.22 -2.48 11.44
C ARG A 177 3.38 -1.80 10.72
N SER A 178 3.45 -1.93 9.39
CA SER A 178 4.47 -1.21 8.61
C SER A 178 4.31 0.31 8.72
N PHE A 179 3.08 0.82 8.73
CA PHE A 179 2.83 2.25 8.89
C PHE A 179 3.32 2.75 10.26
N VAL A 180 3.08 2.00 11.34
CA VAL A 180 3.55 2.35 12.69
C VAL A 180 5.07 2.27 12.82
N ASN A 181 5.71 1.25 12.23
CA ASN A 181 7.14 0.99 12.43
C ASN A 181 8.06 1.74 11.45
N GLU A 182 7.65 1.86 10.18
CA GLU A 182 8.46 2.40 9.09
C GLU A 182 8.00 3.79 8.64
N GLY A 183 6.88 4.27 9.17
CA GLY A 183 6.23 5.49 8.76
C GLY A 183 5.50 5.39 7.41
N GLY A 184 4.73 6.42 7.09
CA GLY A 184 4.05 6.54 5.81
C GLY A 184 4.98 6.92 4.65
N TYR A 185 4.51 6.78 3.40
CA TYR A 185 5.27 7.21 2.22
C TYR A 185 5.75 8.68 2.29
N SER A 186 4.92 9.60 2.79
CA SER A 186 5.30 11.01 2.98
C SER A 186 6.43 11.20 3.99
N GLU A 187 6.44 10.41 5.06
CA GLU A 187 7.49 10.44 6.09
C GLU A 187 8.79 9.86 5.54
N GLN A 188 8.71 8.76 4.78
CA GLN A 188 9.87 8.19 4.09
C GLN A 188 10.47 9.17 3.07
N LEU A 189 9.64 9.91 2.32
CA LEU A 189 10.10 10.99 1.45
C LEU A 189 10.76 12.13 2.24
N ALA A 190 10.20 12.51 3.39
CA ALA A 190 10.78 13.53 4.25
C ALA A 190 12.15 13.09 4.81
N ALA A 191 12.26 11.85 5.28
CA ALA A 191 13.52 11.25 5.74
C ALA A 191 14.56 11.19 4.61
N ALA A 192 14.18 10.74 3.40
CA ALA A 192 15.05 10.71 2.24
C ALA A 192 15.53 12.12 1.83
N ARG A 193 14.69 13.16 1.97
CA ARG A 193 15.09 14.56 1.75
C ARG A 193 16.12 15.02 2.77
N VAL A 194 15.97 14.68 4.05
CA VAL A 194 16.96 15.00 5.09
C VAL A 194 18.28 14.29 4.82
N GLN A 195 18.25 13.00 4.47
CA GLN A 195 19.47 12.25 4.12
C GLN A 195 20.19 12.84 2.90
N LYS A 196 19.48 13.21 1.83
CA LYS A 196 20.10 13.89 0.67
C LYS A 196 20.71 15.23 1.04
N ARG A 197 20.08 16.00 1.94
CA ARG A 197 20.66 17.26 2.44
C ARG A 197 21.93 17.01 3.27
N SER A 198 21.98 15.88 3.98
CA SER A 198 23.11 15.49 4.83
C SER A 198 24.28 14.91 4.01
N GLY A 199 23.97 14.09 2.99
CA GLY A 199 24.94 13.44 2.11
C GLY A 199 25.36 14.26 0.89
N GLY A 200 24.67 15.38 0.61
CA GLY A 200 25.05 16.37 -0.39
C GLY A 200 26.01 17.44 0.14
N TYR A 201 26.53 17.29 1.36
CA TYR A 201 27.51 18.19 1.93
C TYR A 201 28.95 17.73 1.64
N HIS A 202 29.25 17.51 0.35
CA HIS A 202 30.50 18.10 -0.15
C HIS A 202 30.27 19.60 -0.24
N ARG A 203 30.51 20.27 0.89
CA ARG A 203 30.82 21.70 0.92
C ARG A 203 32.25 21.92 0.40
N SER A 204 32.54 21.40 -0.79
CA SER A 204 33.57 21.97 -1.67
C SER A 204 32.79 22.89 -2.61
N ASP A 205 32.26 24.00 -2.13
CA ASP A 205 32.95 25.27 -2.32
C ASP A 205 32.32 26.35 -1.44
N GLN A 206 32.84 26.49 -0.21
CA GLN A 206 32.92 27.71 0.62
C GLN A 206 33.05 27.29 2.09
N THR A 207 34.22 26.76 2.43
CA THR A 207 34.99 27.00 3.66
C THR A 207 36.07 25.93 3.66
N ASP A 208 37.04 26.07 2.76
CA ASP A 208 38.34 25.47 2.98
C ASP A 208 38.94 26.14 4.23
N PRO A 209 39.17 25.42 5.34
CA PRO A 209 39.75 25.99 6.55
C PRO A 209 41.24 26.31 6.41
N SER A 210 41.88 25.91 5.30
CA SER A 210 43.28 26.23 5.04
C SER A 210 43.50 27.66 4.50
N ASP A 211 42.43 28.36 4.11
CA ASP A 211 42.44 29.78 3.70
C ASP A 211 41.81 30.72 4.75
N ALA A 212 41.81 30.30 6.03
CA ALA A 212 41.42 31.16 7.15
C ALA A 212 42.45 32.28 7.38
N LYS A 213 42.43 33.31 6.50
CA LYS A 213 42.88 34.65 6.90
C LYS A 213 42.06 35.03 8.13
N GLN A 214 42.73 35.08 9.28
CA GLN A 214 42.18 35.41 10.59
C GLN A 214 41.22 36.58 10.47
N LEU A 215 39.92 36.28 10.49
CA LEU A 215 38.90 37.31 10.57
C LEU A 215 39.09 38.03 11.92
N PRO A 216 39.11 39.37 11.93
CA PRO A 216 39.40 40.13 13.14
C PRO A 216 38.35 39.88 14.22
N ALA A 217 38.79 39.90 15.48
CA ALA A 217 37.88 39.90 16.62
C ALA A 217 37.06 41.20 16.66
N CYS A 218 35.84 41.12 17.17
CA CYS A 218 34.98 42.29 17.31
C CYS A 218 35.57 43.25 18.35
N GLN A 219 35.86 44.49 17.92
CA GLN A 219 36.39 45.57 18.77
C GLN A 219 35.49 45.92 19.98
N LEU A 220 34.21 45.50 19.97
CA LEU A 220 33.26 45.79 21.06
C LEU A 220 33.14 44.68 22.11
N CYS A 221 33.39 43.42 21.76
CA CYS A 221 33.13 42.30 22.67
C CYS A 221 34.12 41.13 22.56
N GLY A 222 35.15 41.25 21.72
CA GLY A 222 36.17 40.22 21.50
C GLY A 222 35.71 38.97 20.75
N LYS A 223 34.41 38.79 20.50
CA LYS A 223 33.86 37.63 19.77
C LYS A 223 34.26 37.67 18.28
N PRO A 224 34.38 36.51 17.61
CA PRO A 224 34.77 36.46 16.20
C PRO A 224 33.74 37.17 15.30
N MET A 225 34.22 37.80 14.24
CA MET A 225 33.38 38.44 13.23
C MET A 225 33.11 37.49 12.06
N VAL A 226 31.92 37.61 11.48
CA VAL A 226 31.45 36.78 10.36
C VAL A 226 31.05 37.66 9.18
N LEU A 227 31.37 37.23 7.95
CA LEU A 227 30.98 37.93 6.73
C LEU A 227 29.46 37.83 6.53
N ARG A 228 28.81 38.96 6.31
CA ARG A 228 27.36 39.08 6.12
C ARG A 228 27.07 39.99 4.94
N THR A 229 25.98 39.73 4.25
CA THR A 229 25.49 40.60 3.17
C THR A 229 24.33 41.44 3.68
N ALA A 230 24.38 42.75 3.45
CA ALA A 230 23.29 43.64 3.80
C ALA A 230 22.06 43.31 2.94
N LYS A 231 20.93 43.06 3.60
CA LYS A 231 19.69 42.64 2.92
C LYS A 231 18.82 43.83 2.48
N GLN A 232 19.00 45.01 3.07
CA GLN A 232 18.11 46.16 2.89
C GLN A 232 18.89 47.49 3.02
N GLY A 233 18.37 48.55 2.38
CA GLY A 233 18.95 49.91 2.41
C GLY A 233 19.94 50.20 1.28
N LYS A 234 20.60 51.37 1.33
CA LYS A 234 21.54 51.85 0.29
C LYS A 234 22.75 50.94 0.03
N ASN A 235 23.06 50.05 0.98
CA ASN A 235 24.16 49.09 0.90
C ASN A 235 23.68 47.66 0.62
N ALA A 236 22.41 47.47 0.23
CA ALA A 236 21.89 46.13 -0.06
C ALA A 236 22.74 45.41 -1.12
N GLY A 237 23.11 44.17 -0.85
CA GLY A 237 24.02 43.38 -1.68
C GLY A 237 25.50 43.54 -1.35
N LEU A 238 25.91 44.59 -0.62
CA LEU A 238 27.30 44.74 -0.16
C LEU A 238 27.58 43.85 1.05
N GLN A 239 28.80 43.34 1.11
CA GLN A 239 29.29 42.52 2.21
C GLN A 239 29.91 43.39 3.31
N PHE A 240 29.77 42.96 4.56
CA PHE A 240 30.39 43.55 5.74
C PHE A 240 30.67 42.46 6.77
N LEU A 241 31.64 42.68 7.65
CA LEU A 241 31.86 41.81 8.80
C LEU A 241 30.93 42.23 9.93
N GLY A 242 30.10 41.32 10.43
CA GLY A 242 29.23 41.52 11.59
C GLY A 242 29.63 40.62 12.75
N CYS A 243 29.46 41.09 13.99
CA CYS A 243 29.74 40.27 15.17
C CYS A 243 28.86 39.01 15.21
N SER A 244 29.48 37.86 15.55
CA SER A 244 28.76 36.59 15.79
C SER A 244 27.74 36.67 16.93
N GLY A 245 27.91 37.62 17.87
CA GLY A 245 27.00 37.84 18.99
C GLY A 245 25.76 38.69 18.70
N TYR A 246 25.47 39.05 17.45
CA TYR A 246 24.24 39.76 17.09
C TYR A 246 23.00 38.91 17.42
N PRO A 247 21.92 39.47 18.01
CA PRO A 247 21.65 40.90 18.21
C PRO A 247 22.27 41.55 19.45
N GLY A 248 22.87 40.77 20.36
CA GLY A 248 23.46 41.26 21.62
C GLY A 248 24.73 42.11 21.47
N CYS A 249 25.41 42.04 20.32
CA CYS A 249 26.50 42.95 19.95
C CYS A 249 26.36 43.39 18.49
N LYS A 250 26.33 44.71 18.25
CA LYS A 250 26.13 45.32 16.93
C LYS A 250 27.43 45.75 16.24
N GLY A 251 28.58 45.21 16.66
CA GLY A 251 29.87 45.54 16.05
C GLY A 251 29.95 45.12 14.59
N THR A 252 30.36 46.06 13.73
CA THR A 252 30.51 45.85 12.28
C THR A 252 31.80 46.46 11.75
N ILE A 253 32.43 45.81 10.76
CA ILE A 253 33.56 46.34 10.00
C ILE A 253 33.18 46.30 8.52
N LYS A 254 33.42 47.39 7.79
CA LYS A 254 33.22 47.41 6.34
C LYS A 254 34.34 46.60 5.68
N VAL A 255 33.96 45.74 4.74
CA VAL A 255 34.88 44.98 3.89
C VAL A 255 35.06 45.73 2.58
#